data_AF-A0A357F6R5-F1
#
_entry.id   AF-A0A357F6R5-F1
#
_cell.length_a   1.000
_cell.length_b   1.000
_cell.length_c   1.000
_cell.angle_alpha   90.00
_cell.angle_beta   90.00
_cell.angle_gamma   90.00
#
_symmetry.space_group_name_H-M   'P 1'
#
loop_
_entity.id
_entity.type
_entity.pdbx_description
1 polymer ?
#
loop_
_entity_poly.entity_id
_entity_poly.type
_entity_poly.pdbx_seq_one_letter_code
_entity_poly.pdbx_strand_id
1 'polypeptide(L)'
;MNVLDGIKAFDGEDADMSRIFWRDGRVHQNITHAVHPDSISGMHCWHQKVRLEKAHPGDCYGDLLVDTEQSFQVYKDWLENFRSALGAEGLRRPLWFKRPLKSVLEKFYLK
;
A
#
# COMPACT_ATOMS: atom_id res chain seq x y z
N MET A 1 0.48 -20.98 -2.42
CA MET A 1 -0.77 -20.95 -1.62
C MET A 1 -1.86 -21.54 -2.49
N ASN A 2 -2.31 -22.79 -2.26
CA ASN A 2 -3.30 -23.43 -3.13
C ASN A 2 -4.71 -23.05 -2.66
N VAL A 3 -5.27 -22.01 -3.27
CA VAL A 3 -6.63 -21.52 -2.96
C VAL A 3 -7.63 -22.64 -3.25
N LEU A 4 -8.34 -23.11 -2.22
CA LEU A 4 -9.28 -24.25 -2.32
C LEU A 4 -10.64 -23.84 -2.88
N ASP A 5 -11.11 -22.64 -2.55
CA ASP A 5 -12.29 -22.03 -3.15
C ASP A 5 -12.14 -20.50 -3.09
N GLY A 6 -12.60 -19.82 -4.13
CA GLY A 6 -12.55 -18.35 -4.21
C GLY A 6 -13.73 -17.70 -3.51
N ILE A 7 -13.71 -16.37 -3.43
CA ILE A 7 -14.89 -15.59 -3.05
C ILE A 7 -15.98 -15.80 -4.13
N LYS A 8 -17.23 -15.96 -3.72
CA LYS A 8 -18.37 -16.07 -4.64
C LYS A 8 -19.62 -15.50 -3.98
N ALA A 9 -20.60 -15.13 -4.79
CA ALA A 9 -21.92 -14.79 -4.28
C ALA A 9 -22.52 -15.95 -3.49
N PHE A 10 -23.20 -15.62 -2.41
CA PHE A 10 -23.98 -16.56 -1.59
C PHE A 10 -25.18 -15.84 -0.97
N ASP A 11 -26.21 -16.60 -0.63
CA ASP A 11 -27.40 -16.06 0.03
C ASP A 11 -27.12 -15.88 1.53
N GLY A 12 -27.59 -14.77 2.10
CA GLY A 12 -27.41 -14.44 3.51
C GLY A 12 -28.37 -13.34 3.97
N GLU A 13 -28.24 -12.92 5.22
CA GLU A 13 -29.08 -11.84 5.79
C GLU A 13 -28.87 -10.49 5.09
N ASP A 14 -27.65 -10.24 4.59
CA ASP A 14 -27.32 -9.06 3.81
C ASP A 14 -27.53 -9.34 2.31
N ALA A 15 -28.46 -8.60 1.70
CA ALA A 15 -28.79 -8.73 0.28
C ALA A 15 -27.58 -8.50 -0.65
N ASP A 16 -26.56 -7.76 -0.20
CA ASP A 16 -25.35 -7.51 -0.97
C ASP A 16 -24.43 -8.74 -1.09
N MET A 17 -24.60 -9.77 -0.25
CA MET A 17 -23.84 -11.04 -0.35
C MET A 17 -24.10 -11.77 -1.67
N SER A 18 -25.31 -11.64 -2.22
CA SER A 18 -25.68 -12.20 -3.52
C SER A 18 -25.05 -11.47 -4.72
N ARG A 19 -24.48 -10.28 -4.50
CA ARG A 19 -23.95 -9.40 -5.55
C ARG A 19 -22.44 -9.56 -5.77
N ILE A 20 -21.79 -10.43 -5.02
CA ILE A 20 -20.34 -10.63 -5.09
C ILE A 20 -19.99 -11.36 -6.39
N PHE A 21 -19.41 -10.64 -7.34
CA PHE A 21 -19.05 -11.16 -8.67
C PHE A 21 -17.54 -11.43 -8.86
N TRP A 22 -16.71 -11.09 -7.89
CA TRP A 22 -15.26 -11.32 -7.95
C TRP A 22 -14.88 -12.62 -7.25
N ARG A 23 -13.97 -13.38 -7.88
CA ARG A 23 -13.45 -14.65 -7.34
C ARG A 23 -12.33 -14.50 -6.32
N ASP A 24 -11.65 -13.37 -6.37
CA ASP A 24 -10.54 -13.04 -5.49
C ASP A 24 -10.60 -11.54 -5.22
N GLY A 25 -10.14 -11.14 -4.04
CA GLY A 25 -10.15 -9.76 -3.59
C GLY A 25 -9.26 -8.83 -4.40
N ARG A 26 -8.34 -9.32 -5.26
CA ARG A 26 -7.62 -8.60 -6.36
C ARG A 26 -6.34 -9.31 -6.83
N VAL A 27 -5.70 -8.71 -7.84
CA VAL A 27 -4.24 -8.70 -8.03
C VAL A 27 -3.60 -7.86 -6.93
N HIS A 28 -2.70 -8.45 -6.14
CA HIS A 28 -1.97 -7.76 -5.07
C HIS A 28 -0.88 -6.83 -5.61
N GLN A 29 -1.22 -5.86 -6.47
CA GLN A 29 -0.24 -4.95 -7.07
C GLN A 29 0.53 -4.13 -6.03
N ASN A 30 -0.08 -3.82 -4.88
CA ASN A 30 0.62 -3.01 -3.88
C ASN A 30 1.79 -3.77 -3.25
N ILE A 31 1.70 -5.09 -3.11
CA ILE A 31 2.75 -5.87 -2.45
C ILE A 31 3.96 -6.08 -3.37
N THR A 32 3.80 -5.92 -4.69
CA THR A 32 4.90 -6.04 -5.66
C THR A 32 5.85 -4.85 -5.65
N HIS A 33 5.55 -3.80 -4.88
CA HIS A 33 6.37 -2.59 -4.79
C HIS A 33 7.04 -2.51 -3.42
N ALA A 34 8.36 -2.31 -3.43
CA ALA A 34 9.09 -1.94 -2.22
C ALA A 34 8.61 -0.57 -1.71
N VAL A 35 8.85 -0.28 -0.43
CA VAL A 35 8.37 0.95 0.20
C VAL A 35 9.25 2.14 -0.15
N HIS A 36 8.74 3.01 -1.03
CA HIS A 36 9.43 4.22 -1.50
C HIS A 36 8.72 5.49 -0.99
N PRO A 37 9.06 6.02 0.20
CA PRO A 37 8.47 7.26 0.69
C PRO A 37 9.11 8.47 -0.01
N ASP A 38 8.29 9.32 -0.62
CA ASP A 38 8.73 10.63 -1.14
C ASP A 38 9.46 11.41 -0.04
N SER A 39 10.69 11.83 -0.32
CA SER A 39 11.61 12.44 0.65
C SER A 39 11.13 13.78 1.23
N ILE A 40 10.09 14.38 0.65
CA ILE A 40 9.51 15.66 1.05
C ILE A 40 8.17 15.45 1.79
N SER A 41 7.24 14.70 1.19
CA SER A 41 5.87 14.55 1.70
C SER A 41 5.65 13.29 2.56
N GLY A 42 6.55 12.31 2.45
CA GLY A 42 6.42 10.98 3.04
C GLY A 42 5.33 10.12 2.40
N MET A 43 4.78 10.51 1.24
CA MET A 43 3.81 9.72 0.50
C MET A 43 4.49 8.59 -0.26
N HIS A 44 3.82 7.43 -0.39
CA HIS A 44 4.38 6.35 -1.19
C HIS A 44 4.43 6.71 -2.68
N CYS A 45 5.60 6.57 -3.29
CA CYS A 45 5.82 6.79 -4.72
C CYS A 45 5.33 5.57 -5.52
N TRP A 46 4.05 5.60 -5.92
CA TRP A 46 3.40 4.50 -6.65
C TRP A 46 3.91 4.30 -8.08
N HIS A 47 4.51 5.32 -8.69
CA HIS A 47 4.97 5.21 -10.07
C HIS A 47 6.33 4.50 -10.12
N GLN A 48 6.29 3.20 -10.39
CA GLN A 48 7.46 2.33 -10.38
C GLN A 48 7.66 1.68 -11.75
N LYS A 49 8.92 1.57 -12.17
CA LYS A 49 9.27 0.84 -13.39
C LYS A 49 9.25 -0.66 -13.08
N VAL A 50 8.45 -1.42 -13.82
CA VAL A 50 8.36 -2.88 -13.69
C VAL A 50 8.82 -3.57 -14.96
N ARG A 51 9.30 -4.81 -14.81
CA ARG A 51 9.49 -5.75 -15.91
C ARG A 51 8.34 -6.75 -15.89
N LEU A 52 7.77 -7.02 -17.05
CA LEU A 52 6.69 -7.97 -17.21
C LEU A 52 7.15 -9.14 -18.07
N GLU A 53 6.64 -10.32 -17.77
CA GLU A 53 6.76 -11.51 -18.60
C GLU A 53 5.47 -12.32 -18.56
N LYS A 54 5.35 -13.30 -19.46
CA LYS A 54 4.21 -14.23 -19.45
C LYS A 54 4.42 -15.24 -18.34
N ALA A 55 3.34 -15.61 -17.65
CA ALA A 55 3.37 -16.73 -16.72
C ALA A 55 3.82 -18.01 -17.43
N HIS A 56 4.68 -18.77 -16.76
CA HIS A 56 5.17 -20.05 -17.23
C HIS A 56 4.16 -21.17 -16.94
N PRO A 57 4.20 -22.30 -17.69
CA PRO A 57 3.24 -23.40 -17.51
C PRO A 57 3.20 -24.03 -16.11
N GLY A 58 4.20 -23.79 -15.26
CA GLY A 58 4.27 -24.30 -13.89
C GLY A 58 3.99 -23.26 -12.80
N ASP A 59 3.78 -21.99 -13.16
CA ASP A 59 3.55 -20.93 -12.18
C ASP A 59 2.17 -21.13 -11.52
N CYS A 60 2.16 -21.24 -10.20
CA CYS A 60 0.98 -21.38 -9.38
C CYS A 60 0.67 -20.07 -8.64
N TYR A 61 -0.59 -19.92 -8.24
CA TYR A 61 -0.99 -18.79 -7.41
C TYR A 61 -0.26 -18.82 -6.05
N GLY A 62 0.32 -17.67 -5.68
CA GLY A 62 1.10 -17.53 -4.46
C GLY A 62 2.52 -18.09 -4.54
N ASP A 63 3.03 -18.41 -5.74
CA ASP A 63 4.47 -18.64 -5.97
C ASP A 63 5.26 -17.33 -5.93
N LEU A 64 4.58 -16.22 -6.19
CA LEU A 64 5.11 -14.88 -5.99
C LEU A 64 5.08 -14.54 -4.50
N LEU A 65 6.28 -14.37 -3.93
CA LEU A 65 6.49 -13.94 -2.56
C LEU A 65 7.25 -12.62 -2.55
N VAL A 66 6.97 -11.81 -1.55
CA VAL A 66 7.63 -10.52 -1.34
C VAL A 66 8.73 -10.73 -0.33
N ASP A 67 9.95 -10.33 -0.70
CA ASP A 67 11.05 -10.25 0.28
C ASP A 67 10.84 -9.02 1.16
N THR A 68 10.41 -9.26 2.39
CA THR A 68 10.12 -8.20 3.36
C THR A 68 11.37 -7.52 3.87
N GLU A 69 12.50 -8.22 3.94
CA GLU A 69 13.77 -7.64 4.39
C GLU A 69 14.32 -6.71 3.32
N GLN A 70 14.33 -7.14 2.05
CA GLN A 70 14.70 -6.27 0.93
C GLN A 70 13.78 -5.06 0.82
N SER A 71 12.47 -5.25 0.95
CA SER A 71 11.50 -4.13 0.94
C SER A 71 11.78 -3.12 2.06
N PHE A 72 12.14 -3.61 3.26
CA PHE A 72 12.50 -2.76 4.39
C PHE A 72 13.87 -2.09 4.22
N GLN A 73 14.82 -2.75 3.54
CA GLN A 73 16.10 -2.13 3.20
C GLN A 73 15.92 -0.96 2.23
N VAL A 74 15.12 -1.13 1.18
CA VAL A 74 14.79 -0.04 0.26
C VAL A 74 14.14 1.14 1.00
N TYR A 75 13.25 0.87 1.96
CA TYR A 75 12.69 1.93 2.81
C TYR A 75 13.78 2.69 3.58
N LYS A 76 14.73 1.97 4.20
CA LYS A 76 15.86 2.58 4.93
C LYS A 76 16.72 3.43 4.01
N ASP A 77 17.03 2.95 2.80
CA ASP A 77 17.83 3.70 1.82
C ASP A 77 17.14 5.02 1.39
N TRP A 78 15.80 5.00 1.27
CA TRP A 78 15.03 6.21 0.98
C TRP A 78 14.96 7.16 2.16
N LEU A 79 14.90 6.64 3.39
CA LEU A 79 14.95 7.47 4.60
C LEU A 79 16.25 8.28 4.72
N GLU A 80 17.37 7.78 4.22
CA GLU A 80 18.65 8.52 4.23
C GLU A 80 18.56 9.83 3.44
N ASN A 81 17.69 9.88 2.42
CA ASN A 81 17.46 11.06 1.59
C ASN A 81 16.37 11.99 2.16
N PHE A 82 15.75 11.60 3.28
CA PHE A 82 14.66 12.38 3.88
C PHE A 82 15.19 13.71 4.41
N ARG A 83 14.55 14.81 3.99
CA ARG A 83 14.85 16.13 4.56
C ARG A 83 13.96 16.34 5.77
N SER A 84 14.56 16.77 6.88
CA SER A 84 13.83 17.01 8.14
C SER A 84 12.56 17.82 7.88
N ALA A 85 11.43 17.19 8.16
CA ALA A 85 10.09 17.72 7.94
C ALA A 85 9.55 18.40 9.21
N LEU A 86 10.42 18.97 10.05
CA LEU A 86 9.96 19.97 11.00
C LEU A 86 9.44 21.13 10.14
N GLY A 87 8.13 21.14 9.92
CA GLY A 87 7.48 22.28 9.32
C GLY A 87 7.82 23.50 10.15
N ALA A 88 7.84 24.68 9.52
CA ALA A 88 7.91 25.93 10.25
C ALA A 88 6.95 25.85 11.47
N GLU A 89 7.44 26.22 12.65
CA GLU A 89 6.66 26.21 13.91
C GLU A 89 6.36 24.82 14.52
N GLY A 90 7.13 23.78 14.19
CA GLY A 90 7.01 22.48 14.88
C GLY A 90 5.82 21.63 14.40
N LEU A 91 5.30 21.93 13.20
CA LEU A 91 4.26 21.16 12.55
C LEU A 91 4.80 19.79 12.08
N ARG A 92 4.07 18.72 12.39
CA ARG A 92 4.27 17.36 11.84
C ARG A 92 4.00 17.31 10.34
N ARG A 93 3.04 18.11 9.87
CA ARG A 93 2.55 18.18 8.47
C ARG A 93 1.94 19.59 8.21
N PRO A 94 1.97 20.11 6.97
CA PRO A 94 1.34 21.38 6.63
C PRO A 94 -0.19 21.40 6.79
N LEU A 95 -0.75 22.50 7.30
CA LEU A 95 -2.18 22.66 7.58
C LEU A 95 -3.07 22.74 6.32
N TRP A 96 -2.51 23.21 5.21
CA TRP A 96 -3.22 23.38 3.93
C TRP A 96 -3.42 22.06 3.15
N PHE A 97 -2.80 20.97 3.58
CA PHE A 97 -2.93 19.69 2.90
C PHE A 97 -4.29 19.03 3.21
N LYS A 98 -5.15 18.86 2.20
CA LYS A 98 -6.47 18.23 2.35
C LYS A 98 -6.35 16.75 2.72
N ARG A 99 -7.23 16.27 3.59
CA ARG A 99 -7.25 14.88 4.05
C ARG A 99 -8.66 14.36 4.27
N PRO A 100 -8.94 13.09 3.93
CA PRO A 100 -10.04 12.37 4.53
C PRO A 100 -9.83 12.35 6.06
N LEU A 101 -10.87 12.69 6.82
CA LEU A 101 -10.84 12.67 8.29
C LEU A 101 -9.73 13.56 8.88
N LYS A 102 -9.72 14.85 8.51
CA LYS A 102 -8.77 15.84 9.05
C LYS A 102 -8.79 15.83 10.58
N SER A 103 -7.61 15.62 11.20
CA SER A 103 -7.46 15.63 12.65
C SER A 103 -7.75 17.01 13.27
N VAL A 104 -7.96 17.05 14.59
CA VAL A 104 -8.02 18.31 15.35
C VAL A 104 -6.67 19.04 15.34
N LEU A 105 -6.70 20.37 15.46
CA LEU A 105 -5.55 21.26 15.20
C LEU A 105 -4.33 20.92 16.06
N GLU A 106 -4.53 20.55 17.32
CA GLU A 106 -3.47 20.25 18.29
C GLU A 106 -2.64 19.02 17.87
N LYS A 107 -3.21 18.12 17.07
CA LYS A 107 -2.51 16.92 16.57
C LYS A 107 -1.57 17.22 15.40
N PHE A 108 -1.58 18.44 14.86
CA PHE A 108 -0.63 18.85 13.84
C PHE A 108 0.73 19.23 14.41
N TYR A 109 0.84 19.53 15.70
CA TYR A 109 2.09 19.96 16.33
C TYR A 109 2.84 18.78 16.96
N LEU A 110 4.17 18.81 16.91
CA LEU A 110 5.01 17.95 17.74
C LEU A 110 4.90 18.44 19.19
N LYS A 111 4.82 17.50 20.12
CA LYS A 111 4.88 17.81 21.56
C LYS A 111 6.33 17.81 22.00
#